data_AF-A0A7X2NGR0-F1
#
_entry.id   AF-A0A7X2NGR0-F1
#
_cell.length_a   1.000
_cell.length_b   1.000
_cell.length_c   1.000
_cell.angle_alpha   90.00
_cell.angle_beta   90.00
_cell.angle_gamma   90.00
#
_symmetry.space_group_name_H-M   'P 1'
#
loop_
_entity.id
_entity.type
_entity.pdbx_description
1 polymer ?
#
loop_
_entity_poly.entity_id
_entity_poly.type
_entity_poly.pdbx_seq_one_letter_code
_entity_poly.pdbx_strand_id
1 'polypeptide(L)'
;MIICKEKDLTCGKKICKIYKSLGKKSMSKEESIKKKYQEQLLFDFYGELLSSKLKLPLSYYYNDDYSAVEIAEIVQMTRQGAYDAIRRGRNQLQKFENKLHLVERFEKTKILIANIEKELNALQRDGNVKKSTAAMKTLKKLSSEIDDFKDEY
;
A
#
# COMPACT_ATOMS: atom_id res chain seq x y z
N MET A 1 -14.71 -19.13 -1.48
CA MET A 1 -15.38 -19.43 -0.20
C MET A 1 -15.21 -20.92 0.09
N ILE A 2 -14.10 -21.29 0.74
CA ILE A 2 -13.94 -22.59 1.42
C ILE A 2 -13.31 -22.26 2.76
N ILE A 3 -13.98 -22.73 3.80
CA ILE A 3 -13.84 -22.40 5.21
C ILE A 3 -12.59 -23.10 5.77
N CYS A 4 -11.63 -22.37 6.32
CA CYS A 4 -10.60 -22.95 7.18
C CYS A 4 -11.00 -22.73 8.65
N LYS A 5 -11.63 -23.75 9.25
CA LYS A 5 -11.73 -23.88 10.71
C LYS A 5 -10.38 -24.28 11.28
N GLU A 6 -10.06 -23.72 12.44
CA GLU A 6 -8.86 -23.91 13.25
C GLU A 6 -8.45 -25.39 13.45
N LYS A 7 -7.13 -25.64 13.44
CA LYS A 7 -6.43 -26.52 14.38
C LYS A 7 -4.91 -26.34 14.24
N ASP A 8 -4.27 -26.20 15.40
CA ASP A 8 -2.89 -25.79 15.62
C ASP A 8 -1.78 -26.65 15.02
N LEU A 9 -0.65 -25.96 14.87
CA LEU A 9 0.73 -26.36 14.67
C LEU A 9 1.06 -27.86 14.81
N THR A 10 1.70 -28.42 13.79
CA THR A 10 3.05 -29.00 13.89
C THR A 10 3.55 -29.49 12.53
N CYS A 11 4.83 -29.24 12.25
CA CYS A 11 5.64 -29.93 11.24
C CYS A 11 5.30 -29.63 9.76
N GLY A 12 6.22 -29.23 8.90
CA GLY A 12 7.66 -29.22 9.04
C GLY A 12 8.31 -28.58 7.83
N LYS A 13 9.64 -28.51 7.91
CA LYS A 13 10.58 -27.95 6.94
C LYS A 13 10.38 -28.35 5.46
N LYS A 14 9.44 -29.26 5.15
CA LYS A 14 9.00 -29.66 3.79
C LYS A 14 8.10 -28.62 3.10
N ILE A 15 7.16 -27.96 3.78
CA ILE A 15 6.27 -26.95 3.14
C ILE A 15 7.10 -25.72 2.73
N CYS A 16 8.06 -25.32 3.56
CA CYS A 16 8.96 -24.19 3.28
C CYS A 16 9.98 -24.50 2.15
N LYS A 17 10.29 -25.78 1.89
CA LYS A 17 11.14 -26.18 0.74
C LYS A 17 10.38 -26.10 -0.59
N ILE A 18 9.08 -26.43 -0.60
CA ILE A 18 8.24 -26.36 -1.80
C ILE A 18 8.06 -24.91 -2.26
N TYR A 19 7.88 -23.97 -1.33
CA TYR A 19 7.83 -22.54 -1.64
C TYR A 19 9.18 -21.93 -2.06
N LYS A 20 10.31 -22.62 -1.84
CA LYS A 20 11.65 -22.15 -2.25
C LYS A 20 12.06 -22.54 -3.67
N SER A 21 11.45 -23.56 -4.27
CA SER A 21 11.81 -24.05 -5.61
C SER A 21 10.85 -23.62 -6.73
N LEU A 22 9.69 -23.05 -6.37
CA LEU A 22 8.68 -22.61 -7.33
C LEU A 22 8.67 -21.08 -7.41
N GLY A 23 9.44 -20.52 -8.34
CA GLY A 23 9.25 -19.12 -8.74
C GLY A 23 10.49 -18.27 -8.94
N LYS A 24 11.55 -18.77 -9.59
CA LYS A 24 12.39 -17.86 -10.40
C LYS A 24 11.62 -17.51 -11.68
N LYS A 25 10.51 -16.79 -11.53
CA LYS A 25 9.80 -16.17 -12.64
C LYS A 25 10.50 -14.85 -12.94
N SER A 26 10.88 -14.64 -14.18
CA SER A 26 11.26 -13.33 -14.71
C SER A 26 10.17 -12.33 -14.37
N MET A 27 10.50 -11.37 -13.50
CA MET A 27 9.57 -10.36 -12.99
C MET A 27 9.05 -9.51 -14.15
N SER A 28 7.73 -9.43 -14.32
CA SER A 28 7.13 -8.64 -15.40
C SER A 28 7.30 -7.14 -15.10
N LYS A 29 7.28 -6.31 -16.15
CA LYS A 29 7.41 -4.84 -16.01
C LYS A 29 6.33 -4.26 -15.08
N GLU A 30 5.13 -4.82 -15.12
CA GLU A 30 3.98 -4.44 -14.29
C GLU A 30 4.20 -4.77 -12.80
N GLU A 31 4.77 -5.94 -12.49
CA GLU A 31 5.10 -6.32 -11.11
C GLU A 31 6.14 -5.37 -10.49
N SER A 32 7.09 -4.90 -11.29
CA SER A 32 8.10 -3.92 -10.85
C SER A 32 7.47 -2.56 -10.51
N ILE A 33 6.56 -2.07 -11.35
CA ILE A 33 5.83 -0.82 -11.11
C ILE A 33 4.99 -0.92 -9.84
N LYS A 34 4.22 -2.02 -9.71
CA LYS A 34 3.41 -2.27 -8.52
C LYS A 34 4.26 -2.30 -7.26
N LYS A 35 5.43 -2.95 -7.31
CA LYS A 35 6.35 -3.01 -6.18
C LYS A 35 6.88 -1.62 -5.81
N LYS A 36 7.30 -0.81 -6.78
CA LYS A 36 7.78 0.56 -6.51
C LYS A 36 6.69 1.41 -5.85
N TYR A 37 5.46 1.32 -6.35
CA TYR A 37 4.30 2.00 -5.76
C TYR A 37 4.04 1.58 -4.31
N GLN A 38 4.12 0.28 -4.01
CA GLN A 38 3.98 -0.23 -2.64
C GLN A 38 5.08 0.30 -1.71
N GLU A 39 6.33 0.34 -2.19
CA GLU A 39 7.44 0.90 -1.42
C GLU A 39 7.29 2.41 -1.17
N GLN A 40 6.75 3.16 -2.15
CA GLN A 40 6.46 4.59 -2.00
C GLN A 40 5.35 4.83 -0.97
N LEU A 41 4.27 4.05 -1.01
CA LEU A 41 3.20 4.14 -0.02
C LEU A 41 3.70 3.87 1.41
N LEU A 42 4.62 2.92 1.58
CA LEU A 42 5.28 2.72 2.87
C LEU A 42 6.07 3.96 3.33
N PHE A 43 6.73 4.65 2.40
CA PHE A 43 7.46 5.88 2.70
C PHE A 43 6.52 7.02 3.08
N ASP A 44 5.36 7.16 2.43
CA ASP A 44 4.39 8.20 2.77
C ASP A 44 3.84 8.02 4.20
N PHE A 45 3.58 6.77 4.61
CA PHE A 45 3.06 6.46 5.95
C PHE A 45 4.12 6.53 7.06
N TYR A 46 5.35 6.10 6.78
CA TYR A 46 6.35 5.88 7.82
C TYR A 46 7.64 6.70 7.64
N GLY A 47 7.75 7.52 6.59
CA GLY A 47 8.95 8.28 6.26
C GLY A 47 9.38 9.25 7.36
N GLU A 48 8.42 9.84 8.08
CA GLU A 48 8.69 10.71 9.24
C GLU A 48 9.28 9.98 10.45
N LEU A 49 9.11 8.66 10.55
CA LEU A 49 9.69 7.85 11.63
C LEU A 49 11.16 7.50 11.40
N LEU A 50 11.67 7.75 10.19
CA LEU A 50 13.06 7.51 9.85
C LEU A 50 13.95 8.65 10.34
N SER A 51 15.17 8.31 10.73
CA SER A 51 16.21 9.34 10.94
C SER A 51 16.45 10.12 9.65
N SER A 52 16.78 11.41 9.74
CA SER A 52 17.08 12.28 8.59
C SER A 52 18.10 11.68 7.61
N LYS A 53 19.11 10.98 8.11
CA LYS A 53 20.14 10.28 7.31
C LYS A 53 19.60 9.17 6.40
N LEU A 54 18.43 8.63 6.70
CA LEU A 54 17.74 7.61 5.89
C LEU A 54 16.55 8.21 5.12
N LYS A 55 15.82 9.13 5.76
CA LYS A 55 14.67 9.81 5.16
C LYS A 55 15.05 10.62 3.93
N LEU A 56 16.10 11.46 4.04
CA LEU A 56 16.47 12.37 2.96
C LEU A 56 16.85 11.63 1.66
N PRO A 57 17.72 10.59 1.68
CA PRO A 57 17.95 9.77 0.49
C PRO A 57 16.69 9.10 -0.08
N LEU A 58 15.77 8.64 0.79
CA LEU A 58 14.53 8.00 0.34
C LEU A 58 13.54 8.99 -0.27
N SER A 59 13.47 10.22 0.26
CA SER A 59 12.66 11.30 -0.32
C SER A 59 13.05 11.56 -1.76
N TYR A 60 14.34 11.78 -2.01
CA TYR A 60 14.87 11.96 -3.36
C TYR A 60 14.62 10.75 -4.25
N TYR A 61 14.68 9.54 -3.69
CA TYR A 61 14.47 8.31 -4.45
C TYR A 61 13.00 8.10 -4.85
N TYR A 62 12.05 8.41 -3.97
CA TYR A 62 10.63 8.13 -4.21
C TYR A 62 9.87 9.32 -4.81
N ASN A 63 10.22 10.55 -4.44
CA ASN A 63 9.49 11.75 -4.84
C ASN A 63 10.10 12.42 -6.08
N ASP A 64 11.43 12.39 -6.20
CA ASP A 64 12.17 13.10 -7.25
C ASP A 64 12.78 12.16 -8.31
N ASP A 65 12.53 10.85 -8.19
CA ASP A 65 13.03 9.79 -9.08
C ASP A 65 14.56 9.75 -9.27
N TYR A 66 15.33 10.32 -8.34
CA TYR A 66 16.79 10.30 -8.42
C TYR A 66 17.37 8.89 -8.23
N SER A 67 18.40 8.59 -9.00
CA SER A 67 19.22 7.39 -8.84
C SER A 67 20.10 7.49 -7.59
N ALA A 68 20.55 6.34 -7.08
CA ALA A 68 21.45 6.31 -5.92
C ALA A 68 22.79 7.06 -6.17
N VAL A 69 23.21 7.19 -7.42
CA VAL A 69 24.42 7.95 -7.79
C VAL A 69 24.15 9.45 -7.67
N GLU A 70 23.05 9.94 -8.25
CA GLU A 70 22.64 11.35 -8.13
C GLU A 70 22.38 11.74 -6.68
N ILE A 71 21.73 10.85 -5.91
CA ILE A 71 21.51 11.04 -4.47
C ILE A 71 22.84 11.15 -3.70
N ALA A 72 23.85 10.36 -4.07
CA ALA A 72 25.15 10.41 -3.41
C ALA A 72 25.81 11.80 -3.59
N GLU A 73 25.66 12.38 -4.77
CA GLU A 73 26.19 13.71 -5.10
C GLU A 73 25.41 14.81 -4.35
N ILE A 74 24.08 14.76 -4.36
CA ILE A 74 23.21 15.76 -3.71
C ILE A 74 23.38 15.75 -2.19
N VAL A 75 23.39 14.56 -1.58
CA VAL A 75 23.45 14.39 -0.11
C VAL A 75 24.90 14.33 0.39
N GLN A 76 25.89 14.56 -0.48
CA GLN A 76 27.32 14.56 -0.16
C GLN A 76 27.78 13.30 0.60
N MET A 77 27.40 12.13 0.08
CA MET A 77 27.80 10.84 0.63
C MET A 77 28.50 9.98 -0.43
N THR A 78 29.14 8.90 -0.01
CA THR A 78 29.71 7.94 -0.96
C THR A 78 28.59 7.22 -1.70
N ARG A 79 28.84 6.79 -2.95
CA ARG A 79 27.88 5.99 -3.74
C ARG A 79 27.39 4.77 -2.94
N GLN A 80 28.32 4.07 -2.29
CA GLN A 80 28.00 2.93 -1.43
C GLN A 80 27.12 3.34 -0.24
N GLY A 81 27.41 4.50 0.37
CA GLY A 81 26.62 5.07 1.46
C GLY A 81 25.17 5.36 1.04
N ALA A 82 24.95 5.88 -0.17
CA ALA A 82 23.60 6.15 -0.69
C ALA A 82 22.82 4.86 -0.92
N TYR A 83 23.42 3.86 -1.59
CA TYR A 83 22.80 2.55 -1.75
C TYR A 83 22.43 1.91 -0.40
N ASP A 84 23.33 1.98 0.59
CA ASP A 84 23.08 1.41 1.91
C ASP A 84 22.05 2.21 2.72
N ALA A 85 22.00 3.54 2.59
CA ALA A 85 20.97 4.35 3.22
C ALA A 85 19.58 3.99 2.68
N ILE A 86 19.42 3.94 1.36
CA ILE A 86 18.15 3.55 0.71
C ILE A 86 17.75 2.14 1.14
N ARG A 87 18.66 1.17 1.06
CA ARG A 87 18.38 -0.22 1.45
C ARG A 87 17.98 -0.34 2.92
N ARG A 88 18.69 0.33 3.83
CA ARG A 88 18.37 0.30 5.27
C ARG A 88 17.05 0.99 5.57
N GLY A 89 16.76 2.12 4.94
CA GLY A 89 15.51 2.84 5.08
C GLY A 89 14.32 1.97 4.66
N ARG A 90 14.37 1.33 3.48
CA ARG A 90 13.33 0.38 3.03
C ARG A 90 13.09 -0.75 4.02
N ASN A 91 14.17 -1.34 4.55
CA ASN A 91 14.06 -2.38 5.55
C ASN A 91 13.41 -1.88 6.86
N GLN A 92 13.60 -0.62 7.24
CA GLN A 92 12.92 -0.03 8.40
C GLN A 92 11.44 0.22 8.12
N LEU A 93 11.09 0.78 6.96
CA LEU A 93 9.71 0.96 6.54
C LEU A 93 8.93 -0.36 6.56
N GLN A 94 9.51 -1.43 6.01
CA GLN A 94 8.90 -2.77 6.06
C GLN A 94 8.75 -3.30 7.48
N LYS A 95 9.70 -3.01 8.38
CA LYS A 95 9.58 -3.39 9.80
C LYS A 95 8.48 -2.64 10.52
N PHE A 96 8.23 -1.37 10.16
CA PHE A 96 7.10 -0.62 10.68
C PHE A 96 5.79 -1.22 10.19
N GLU A 97 5.68 -1.52 8.90
CA GLU A 97 4.48 -2.18 8.35
C GLU A 97 4.20 -3.53 9.00
N ASN A 98 5.21 -4.37 9.17
CA ASN A 98 5.05 -5.67 9.81
C ASN A 98 4.58 -5.60 11.28
N LYS A 99 4.65 -4.42 11.91
CA LYS A 99 4.20 -4.19 13.28
C LYS A 99 2.88 -3.43 13.36
N LEU A 100 2.68 -2.47 12.47
CA LEU A 100 1.60 -1.49 12.54
C LEU A 100 0.48 -1.79 11.55
N HIS A 101 0.80 -2.40 10.40
CA HIS A 101 -0.13 -2.77 9.34
C HIS A 101 -1.01 -1.61 8.84
N LEU A 102 -0.47 -0.37 8.83
CA LEU A 102 -1.27 0.80 8.44
C LEU A 102 -1.56 0.81 6.95
N VAL A 103 -0.59 0.46 6.12
CA VAL A 103 -0.77 0.42 4.67
C VAL A 103 -1.76 -0.69 4.30
N GLU A 104 -1.61 -1.89 4.88
CA GLU A 104 -2.56 -2.98 4.66
C GLU A 104 -4.00 -2.60 5.04
N ARG A 105 -4.18 -1.91 6.19
CA ARG A 105 -5.51 -1.44 6.62
C ARG A 105 -6.04 -0.37 5.68
N PHE A 106 -5.20 0.56 5.25
CA PHE A 106 -5.58 1.61 4.31
C PHE A 106 -6.06 1.02 2.98
N GLU A 107 -5.34 0.05 2.41
CA GLU A 107 -5.76 -0.62 1.17
C GLU A 107 -7.09 -1.35 1.34
N LYS A 108 -7.30 -2.06 2.46
CA LYS A 108 -8.58 -2.72 2.76
C LYS A 108 -9.72 -1.72 2.87
N THR A 109 -9.51 -0.59 3.54
CA THR A 109 -10.49 0.48 3.65
C THR A 109 -10.84 1.05 2.28
N LYS A 110 -9.84 1.30 1.42
CA LYS A 110 -10.05 1.78 0.05
C LYS A 110 -10.91 0.83 -0.79
N ILE A 111 -10.65 -0.48 -0.68
CA ILE A 111 -11.47 -1.51 -1.35
C ILE A 111 -12.91 -1.51 -0.80
N LEU A 112 -13.08 -1.43 0.52
CA LEU A 112 -14.39 -1.40 1.15
C LEU A 112 -15.20 -0.19 0.69
N ILE A 113 -14.60 0.99 0.68
CA ILE A 113 -15.23 2.23 0.20
C ILE A 113 -15.65 2.10 -1.27
N ALA A 114 -14.76 1.60 -2.14
CA ALA A 114 -15.08 1.40 -3.55
C ALA A 114 -16.26 0.43 -3.75
N ASN A 115 -16.37 -0.61 -2.91
CA ASN A 115 -17.52 -1.52 -2.94
C ASN A 115 -18.81 -0.82 -2.47
N ILE A 116 -18.74 -0.05 -1.38
CA ILE A 116 -19.88 0.73 -0.88
C ILE A 116 -20.39 1.69 -1.96
N GLU A 117 -19.51 2.40 -2.65
CA GLU A 117 -19.90 3.29 -3.75
C GLU A 117 -20.55 2.54 -4.90
N LYS A 118 -20.02 1.37 -5.26
CA LYS A 118 -20.60 0.53 -6.31
C LYS A 118 -22.02 0.11 -5.95
N GLU A 119 -22.24 -0.31 -4.70
CA GLU A 119 -23.57 -0.68 -4.20
C GLU A 119 -24.51 0.53 -4.13
N LEU A 120 -24.02 1.68 -3.64
CA LEU A 120 -24.77 2.94 -3.59
C LEU A 120 -25.24 3.37 -4.98
N ASN A 121 -24.35 3.29 -5.96
CA ASN A 121 -24.62 3.57 -7.36
C ASN A 121 -25.62 2.60 -8.00
N ALA A 122 -25.63 1.33 -7.57
CA ALA A 122 -26.64 0.37 -8.01
C ALA A 122 -28.01 0.70 -7.42
N LEU A 123 -28.07 1.04 -6.13
CA LEU A 123 -29.31 1.44 -5.44
C LEU A 123 -29.91 2.73 -6.01
N GLN A 124 -29.08 3.71 -6.36
CA GLN A 124 -29.55 4.94 -7.02
C GLN A 124 -30.18 4.69 -8.39
N ARG A 125 -29.86 3.56 -9.05
CA ARG A 125 -30.45 3.18 -10.34
C ARG A 125 -31.76 2.42 -10.19
N ASP A 126 -32.04 1.85 -9.02
CA ASP A 126 -33.26 1.11 -8.71
C ASP A 126 -34.50 2.02 -8.82
N GLY A 127 -35.49 1.58 -9.61
CA GLY A 127 -36.69 2.36 -9.89
C GLY A 127 -37.60 2.60 -8.69
N ASN A 128 -37.54 1.77 -7.65
CA ASN A 128 -38.30 1.97 -6.41
C ASN A 128 -37.60 2.98 -5.50
N VAL A 129 -36.27 2.90 -5.39
CA VAL A 129 -35.46 3.83 -4.60
C VAL A 129 -35.51 5.24 -5.20
N LYS A 130 -35.44 5.35 -6.54
CA LYS A 130 -35.58 6.63 -7.26
C LYS A 130 -36.86 7.40 -6.96
N LYS A 131 -37.95 6.69 -6.68
CA LYS A 131 -39.26 7.30 -6.38
C LYS A 131 -39.34 7.87 -4.97
N SER A 132 -38.51 7.37 -4.05
CA SER A 132 -38.46 7.84 -2.67
C SER A 132 -37.51 9.03 -2.54
N THR A 133 -38.08 10.24 -2.42
CA THR A 133 -37.33 11.50 -2.25
C THR A 133 -36.45 11.50 -1.00
N ALA A 134 -36.93 10.91 0.10
CA ALA A 134 -36.17 10.78 1.34
C ALA A 134 -34.95 9.84 1.18
N ALA A 135 -35.13 8.68 0.54
CA ALA A 135 -34.03 7.75 0.29
C ALA A 135 -32.97 8.38 -0.62
N MET A 136 -33.39 9.05 -1.71
CA MET A 136 -32.50 9.72 -2.65
C MET A 136 -31.64 10.80 -1.98
N LYS A 137 -32.23 11.58 -1.06
CA LYS A 137 -31.53 12.62 -0.31
C LYS A 137 -30.44 12.03 0.58
N THR A 138 -30.74 10.96 1.31
CA THR A 138 -29.76 10.27 2.17
C THR A 138 -28.63 9.66 1.35
N LEU A 139 -28.94 8.99 0.23
CA LEU A 139 -27.93 8.41 -0.65
C LEU A 139 -27.00 9.48 -1.24
N LYS A 140 -27.53 10.65 -1.61
CA LYS A 140 -26.72 11.76 -2.12
C LYS A 140 -25.80 12.33 -1.04
N LYS A 141 -26.29 12.45 0.20
CA LYS A 141 -25.49 12.88 1.35
C LYS A 141 -24.35 11.89 1.66
N LEU A 142 -24.64 10.60 1.68
CA LEU A 142 -23.63 9.57 1.92
C LEU A 142 -22.59 9.53 0.79
N SER A 143 -23.00 9.74 -0.47
CA SER A 143 -22.08 9.85 -1.60
C SER A 143 -21.10 11.00 -1.40
N SER A 144 -21.58 12.19 -1.03
CA SER A 144 -20.70 13.34 -0.79
C SER A 144 -19.76 13.12 0.39
N GLU A 145 -20.22 12.50 1.49
CA GLU A 145 -19.35 12.18 2.64
C GLU A 145 -18.24 11.18 2.28
N ILE A 146 -18.51 10.25 1.37
CA ILE A 146 -17.50 9.30 0.88
C ILE A 146 -16.51 9.99 -0.05
N ASP A 147 -16.99 10.88 -0.92
CA ASP A 147 -16.13 11.67 -1.83
C ASP A 147 -15.18 12.57 -1.01
N ASP A 148 -15.70 13.26 0.00
CA ASP A 148 -14.90 14.11 0.90
C ASP A 148 -13.81 13.32 1.64
N PHE A 149 -14.08 12.06 2.02
CA PHE A 149 -13.10 11.20 2.70
C PHE A 149 -11.94 10.74 1.78
N LYS A 150 -12.13 10.77 0.46
CA LYS A 150 -11.11 10.33 -0.50
C LYS A 150 -10.10 11.42 -0.86
N ASP A 151 -10.47 12.68 -0.75
CA ASP A 151 -9.65 13.81 -1.22
C ASP A 151 -8.48 14.15 -0.28
N GLU A 152 -8.37 13.49 0.87
CA GLU A 152 -7.35 13.78 1.88
C GLU A 152 -6.05 12.94 1.73
N TYR A 153 -6.02 11.92 0.85
CA TYR A 153 -4.88 10.99 0.68
C TYR A 153 -4.66 10.46 -0.74
#